data_AF-A0A2M9ZV96-F1
#
_entry.id   AF-A0A2M9ZV96-F1
#
_cell.length_a   1.000
_cell.length_b   1.000
_cell.length_c   1.000
_cell.angle_alpha   90.00
_cell.angle_beta   90.00
_cell.angle_gamma   90.00
#
_symmetry.space_group_name_H-M   'P 1'
#
loop_
_entity.id
_entity.type
_entity.pdbx_description
1 polymer ?
#
loop_
_entity_poly.entity_id
_entity_poly.type
_entity_poly.pdbx_seq_one_letter_code
_entity_poly.pdbx_strand_id
1 'polypeptide(L)'
;MSTPEKSYDLEPNGFLKISEKTFNVKFEGLYSSLKSESYHGTRTDMATGKEVSYSGVNTSKQLKGVLQLTKEQEALISESQSVTLRMYSGSSPFSFVIKEERLGKLKEFLKTNPPEETQPANRVVPETKDRKKSR
;
A
#
# COMPACT_ATOMS: atom_id res chain seq x y z
N MET A 1 -20.27 20.38 16.51
CA MET A 1 -20.76 19.02 16.22
C MET A 1 -19.63 18.25 15.57
N SER A 2 -19.01 17.32 16.29
CA SER A 2 -17.94 16.48 15.77
C SER A 2 -18.58 15.37 14.93
N THR A 3 -18.34 15.35 13.63
CA THR A 3 -18.76 14.24 12.76
C THR A 3 -18.20 12.94 13.31
N PRO A 4 -19.01 11.87 13.47
CA PRO A 4 -18.50 10.58 13.91
C PRO A 4 -17.45 10.10 12.91
N GLU A 5 -16.25 9.86 13.40
CA GLU A 5 -15.15 9.28 12.65
C GLU A 5 -15.60 7.87 12.25
N LYS A 6 -16.03 7.70 10.99
CA LYS A 6 -16.23 6.35 10.43
C LYS A 6 -14.86 5.68 10.43
N SER A 7 -14.58 4.86 11.44
CA SER A 7 -13.49 3.91 11.35
C SER A 7 -13.85 2.95 10.22
N TYR A 8 -13.02 2.92 9.19
CA TYR A 8 -13.11 1.85 8.22
C TYR A 8 -12.38 0.68 8.86
N ASP A 9 -13.13 -0.32 9.33
CA ASP A 9 -12.56 -1.63 9.58
C ASP A 9 -12.15 -2.18 8.23
N LEU A 10 -10.88 -1.96 7.90
CA LEU A 10 -10.27 -2.44 6.69
C LEU A 10 -9.89 -3.90 6.91
N GLU A 11 -10.32 -4.74 6.00
CA GLU A 11 -9.94 -6.14 6.05
C GLU A 11 -8.46 -6.28 5.69
N PRO A 12 -7.71 -7.12 6.42
CA PRO A 12 -6.31 -7.36 6.11
C PRO A 12 -6.11 -8.14 4.81
N ASN A 13 -7.17 -8.70 4.22
CA ASN A 13 -7.09 -9.50 3.01
C ASN A 13 -7.59 -8.70 1.81
N GLY A 14 -6.97 -8.95 0.65
CA GLY A 14 -7.41 -8.37 -0.60
C GLY A 14 -6.83 -9.10 -1.80
N PHE A 15 -6.90 -8.44 -2.95
CA PHE A 15 -6.44 -9.00 -4.21
C PHE A 15 -5.51 -8.04 -4.92
N LEU A 16 -4.45 -8.59 -5.48
CA LEU A 16 -3.55 -7.92 -6.41
C LEU A 16 -3.72 -8.55 -7.78
N LYS A 17 -4.22 -7.78 -8.75
CA LYS A 17 -4.31 -8.21 -10.14
C LYS A 17 -3.20 -7.55 -10.95
N ILE A 18 -2.38 -8.37 -11.58
CA ILE A 18 -1.29 -7.94 -12.45
C ILE A 18 -1.53 -8.59 -13.81
N SER A 19 -1.79 -7.78 -14.83
CA SER A 19 -2.25 -8.26 -16.14
C SER A 19 -3.48 -9.18 -16.00
N GLU A 20 -3.37 -10.46 -16.35
CA GLU A 20 -4.47 -11.43 -16.24
C GLU A 20 -4.42 -12.27 -14.95
N LYS A 21 -3.31 -12.24 -14.22
CA LYS A 21 -3.14 -13.02 -12.98
C LYS A 21 -3.71 -12.26 -11.78
N THR A 22 -4.39 -13.00 -10.90
CA THR A 22 -4.91 -12.48 -9.63
C THR A 22 -4.26 -13.22 -8.47
N PHE A 23 -3.77 -12.47 -7.49
CA PHE A 23 -3.10 -12.97 -6.30
C PHE A 23 -3.90 -12.56 -5.06
N ASN A 24 -4.10 -13.48 -4.14
CA ASN A 24 -4.51 -13.13 -2.78
C ASN A 24 -3.34 -12.44 -2.09
N VAL A 25 -3.62 -11.31 -1.45
CA VAL A 25 -2.61 -10.56 -0.71
C VAL A 25 -3.11 -10.24 0.69
N LYS A 26 -2.17 -10.18 1.62
CA LYS A 26 -2.41 -9.75 2.99
C LYS A 26 -1.69 -8.42 3.21
N PHE A 27 -2.40 -7.48 3.79
CA PHE A 27 -1.88 -6.19 4.22
C PHE A 27 -1.57 -6.23 5.71
N GLU A 28 -0.40 -5.72 6.07
CA GLU A 28 0.03 -5.61 7.45
C GLU A 28 0.02 -4.15 7.89
N GLY A 29 -0.35 -3.92 9.16
CA GLY A 29 -0.38 -2.58 9.73
C GLY A 29 -1.31 -1.62 8.99
N LEU A 30 -2.47 -2.10 8.52
CA LEU A 30 -3.46 -1.23 7.89
C LEU A 30 -4.02 -0.23 8.88
N TYR A 31 -3.95 1.05 8.53
CA TYR A 31 -4.65 2.10 9.23
C TYR A 31 -5.08 3.21 8.27
N SER A 32 -6.15 3.92 8.65
CA SER A 32 -6.59 5.12 7.96
C SER A 32 -6.31 6.34 8.82
N SER A 33 -5.84 7.43 8.21
CA SER A 33 -5.71 8.73 8.87
C SER A 33 -6.31 9.85 8.01
N LEU A 34 -6.69 10.95 8.65
CA LEU A 34 -7.09 12.17 7.95
C LEU A 34 -5.86 13.07 7.76
N LYS A 35 -5.65 13.57 6.54
CA LYS A 35 -4.65 14.59 6.23
C LYS A 35 -5.36 15.84 5.73
N SER A 36 -5.20 16.94 6.47
CA SER A 36 -5.72 18.25 6.11
C SER A 36 -4.58 19.16 5.69
N GLU A 37 -4.66 19.72 4.49
CA GLU A 37 -3.71 20.70 3.96
C GLU A 37 -4.43 22.03 3.75
N SER A 38 -4.03 23.04 4.50
CA SER A 38 -4.50 24.41 4.31
C SER A 38 -3.81 25.02 3.11
N TYR A 39 -4.58 25.62 2.21
CA TYR A 39 -4.04 26.37 1.08
C TYR A 39 -4.58 27.80 1.10
N HIS A 40 -3.76 28.70 0.61
CA HIS A 40 -4.09 30.10 0.41
C HIS A 40 -3.54 30.52 -0.95
N GLY A 41 -4.27 31.39 -1.63
CA GLY A 41 -3.84 31.95 -2.89
C GLY A 41 -4.54 33.27 -3.15
N THR A 42 -4.07 33.97 -4.18
CA THR A 42 -4.72 35.16 -4.71
C THR A 42 -5.21 34.85 -6.11
N ARG A 43 -6.39 35.35 -6.45
CA ARG A 43 -6.90 35.34 -7.83
C ARG A 43 -7.33 36.73 -8.20
N THR A 44 -7.05 37.16 -9.41
CA THR A 44 -7.57 38.41 -9.95
C THR A 44 -9.01 38.20 -10.37
N ASP A 45 -9.93 38.98 -9.81
CA ASP A 45 -11.32 39.00 -10.27
C ASP A 45 -11.37 39.66 -11.65
N MET A 46 -11.74 38.87 -12.66
CA MET A 46 -11.81 39.35 -14.05
C MET A 46 -12.86 40.45 -14.26
N ALA A 47 -13.86 40.59 -13.37
CA ALA A 47 -14.88 41.62 -13.48
C ALA A 47 -14.45 42.96 -12.88
N THR A 48 -13.63 42.94 -11.82
CA THR A 48 -13.26 44.15 -11.05
C THR A 48 -11.78 44.51 -11.13
N GLY A 49 -10.94 43.63 -11.69
CA GLY A 49 -9.49 43.79 -11.78
C GLY A 49 -8.77 43.75 -10.44
N LYS A 50 -9.46 43.47 -9.33
CA LYS A 50 -8.91 43.45 -7.98
C LYS A 50 -8.37 42.06 -7.66
N GLU A 51 -7.27 42.01 -6.91
CA GLU A 51 -6.82 40.76 -6.30
C GLU A 51 -7.74 40.38 -5.15
N VAL A 52 -8.23 39.15 -5.19
CA VAL A 52 -9.07 38.56 -4.15
C VAL A 52 -8.32 37.37 -3.57
N SER A 53 -8.04 37.42 -2.27
CA SER A 53 -7.48 36.29 -1.55
C SER A 53 -8.54 35.20 -1.37
N TYR A 54 -8.15 33.95 -1.59
CA TYR A 54 -8.94 32.79 -1.24
C TYR A 54 -8.13 31.86 -0.36
N SER A 55 -8.81 31.19 0.56
CA SER A 55 -8.23 30.16 1.39
C SER A 55 -9.21 29.01 1.53
N GLY A 56 -8.66 27.82 1.76
CA GLY A 56 -9.43 26.62 1.95
C GLY A 56 -8.61 25.56 2.65
N VAL A 57 -9.29 24.49 3.04
CA VAL A 57 -8.67 23.30 3.62
C VAL A 57 -9.03 22.13 2.73
N ASN A 58 -8.00 21.45 2.21
CA ASN A 58 -8.18 20.20 1.52
C ASN A 58 -8.02 19.06 2.53
N THR A 59 -9.12 18.36 2.82
CA THR A 59 -9.11 17.22 3.74
C THR A 59 -9.19 15.92 2.93
N SER A 60 -8.16 15.09 3.03
CA SER A 60 -8.09 13.78 2.38
C SER A 60 -7.99 12.66 3.42
N LYS A 61 -8.57 11.50 3.09
CA LYS A 61 -8.35 10.27 3.86
C LYS A 61 -7.15 9.55 3.26
N GLN A 62 -6.19 9.21 4.10
CA GLN A 62 -5.01 8.44 3.74
C GLN A 62 -5.12 7.03 4.28
N LEU A 63 -4.94 6.07 3.39
CA LEU A 63 -4.84 4.66 3.73
C LEU A 63 -3.35 4.28 3.70
N LYS A 64 -2.86 3.71 4.79
CA LYS A 64 -1.47 3.25 4.92
C LYS A 64 -1.45 1.80 5.38
N GLY A 65 -0.49 1.07 4.85
CA GLY A 65 -0.23 -0.33 5.18
C GLY A 65 0.96 -0.87 4.40
N VAL A 66 1.38 -2.06 4.77
CA VAL A 66 2.49 -2.78 4.14
C VAL A 66 1.91 -3.92 3.32
N LEU A 67 2.30 -3.98 2.05
CA LEU A 67 2.00 -5.09 1.15
C LEU A 67 3.29 -5.85 0.88
N GLN A 68 3.36 -7.11 1.31
CA GLN A 68 4.49 -7.97 1.00
C GLN A 68 4.31 -8.56 -0.40
N LEU A 69 5.29 -8.33 -1.27
CA LEU A 69 5.31 -8.86 -2.62
C LEU A 69 6.30 -10.03 -2.71
N THR A 70 5.93 -11.08 -3.44
CA THR A 70 6.87 -12.14 -3.79
C THR A 70 7.73 -11.71 -4.98
N LYS A 71 8.91 -12.33 -5.16
CA LYS A 71 9.77 -12.07 -6.33
C LYS A 71 9.04 -12.28 -7.68
N GLU A 72 8.14 -13.26 -7.75
CA GLU A 72 7.30 -13.47 -8.94
C GLU A 72 6.38 -12.28 -9.19
N GLN A 73 5.72 -11.77 -8.14
CA GLN A 73 4.84 -10.61 -8.24
C GLN A 73 5.61 -9.34 -8.63
N GLU A 74 6.80 -9.11 -8.07
CA GLU A 74 7.65 -7.97 -8.42
C GLU A 74 8.10 -8.01 -9.89
N ALA A 75 8.48 -9.19 -10.40
CA ALA A 75 8.82 -9.39 -11.81
C ALA A 75 7.60 -9.09 -12.71
N LEU A 76 6.43 -9.64 -12.37
CA LEU A 76 5.20 -9.38 -13.12
C LEU A 76 4.79 -7.90 -13.10
N ILE A 77 4.93 -7.22 -11.95
CA ILE A 77 4.67 -5.78 -11.85
C ILE A 77 5.59 -5.02 -12.79
N SER A 78 6.88 -5.37 -12.82
CA SER A 78 7.91 -4.73 -13.65
C SER A 78 7.59 -4.79 -15.15
N GLU A 79 6.98 -5.88 -15.60
CA GLU A 79 6.58 -6.07 -17.01
C GLU A 79 5.17 -5.54 -17.32
N SER A 80 4.32 -5.38 -16.30
CA SER A 80 2.92 -4.97 -16.50
C SER A 80 2.75 -3.50 -16.94
N GLN A 81 1.66 -3.21 -17.66
CA GLN A 81 1.23 -1.85 -17.99
C GLN A 81 0.27 -1.26 -16.94
N SER A 82 -0.32 -2.11 -16.12
CA SER A 82 -1.24 -1.72 -15.06
C SER A 82 -1.30 -2.77 -13.96
N VAL A 83 -1.51 -2.31 -12.74
CA VAL A 83 -1.74 -3.15 -11.56
C VAL A 83 -3.03 -2.71 -10.90
N THR A 84 -3.86 -3.65 -10.45
CA THR A 84 -5.06 -3.32 -9.66
C THR A 84 -4.93 -3.90 -8.28
N LEU A 85 -5.05 -3.05 -7.27
CA LEU A 85 -5.11 -3.42 -5.87
C LEU A 85 -6.56 -3.33 -5.39
N ARG A 86 -7.10 -4.42 -4.85
CA ARG A 86 -8.44 -4.43 -4.25
C ARG A 86 -8.35 -4.75 -2.77
N MET A 87 -9.02 -3.95 -1.96
CA MET A 87 -9.13 -4.07 -0.51
C MET A 87 -10.61 -4.08 -0.13
N TYR A 88 -10.94 -4.52 1.08
CA TYR A 88 -12.33 -4.56 1.55
C TYR A 88 -12.49 -3.81 2.86
N SER A 89 -13.68 -3.25 3.08
CA SER A 89 -14.15 -2.85 4.40
C SER A 89 -15.55 -3.44 4.56
N GLY A 90 -15.64 -4.55 5.30
CA GLY A 90 -16.79 -5.44 5.27
C GLY A 90 -17.14 -5.83 3.83
N SER A 91 -18.40 -5.65 3.42
CA SER A 91 -18.86 -5.98 2.08
C SER A 91 -18.46 -4.97 0.98
N SER A 92 -17.79 -3.87 1.32
CA SER A 92 -17.49 -2.79 0.36
C SER A 92 -16.06 -2.91 -0.20
N PRO A 93 -15.88 -3.16 -1.52
CA PRO A 93 -14.57 -3.20 -2.14
C PRO A 93 -14.04 -1.81 -2.49
N PHE A 94 -12.76 -1.56 -2.18
CA PHE A 94 -11.97 -0.44 -2.69
C PHE A 94 -11.01 -0.95 -3.74
N SER A 95 -11.15 -0.50 -5.00
CA SER A 95 -10.27 -0.91 -6.09
C SER A 95 -9.42 0.28 -6.57
N PHE A 96 -8.11 0.14 -6.47
CA PHE A 96 -7.13 1.12 -6.92
C PHE A 96 -6.42 0.59 -8.16
N VAL A 97 -6.54 1.31 -9.26
CA VAL A 97 -5.87 0.97 -10.51
C VAL A 97 -4.63 1.86 -10.65
N ILE A 98 -3.46 1.24 -10.66
CA ILE A 98 -2.15 1.88 -10.74
C ILE A 98 -1.66 1.74 -12.18
N LYS A 99 -1.46 2.86 -12.86
CA LYS A 99 -1.02 2.95 -14.26
C LYS A 99 -0.01 4.09 -14.44
N GLU A 100 0.59 4.14 -15.63
CA GLU A 100 1.38 5.28 -16.11
C GLU A 100 2.45 5.73 -15.11
N GLU A 101 2.50 7.03 -14.77
CA GLU A 101 3.49 7.63 -13.88
C GLU A 101 3.55 6.95 -12.51
N ARG A 102 2.39 6.60 -11.93
CA ARG A 102 2.33 5.94 -10.61
C ARG A 102 2.91 4.53 -10.66
N LEU A 103 2.66 3.81 -11.76
CA LEU A 103 3.27 2.51 -11.98
C LEU A 103 4.77 2.65 -12.24
N GLY A 104 5.20 3.69 -12.97
CA GLY A 104 6.61 4.01 -13.16
C GLY A 104 7.36 4.17 -11.84
N LYS A 105 6.81 5.00 -10.93
CA LYS A 105 7.36 5.19 -9.57
C LYS A 105 7.41 3.90 -8.76
N LEU A 106 6.36 3.06 -8.85
CA LEU A 106 6.33 1.76 -8.19
C LEU A 106 7.44 0.83 -8.74
N LYS A 107 7.60 0.75 -10.06
CA LYS A 107 8.64 -0.05 -10.70
C LYS A 107 10.04 0.41 -10.32
N GLU A 108 10.25 1.73 -10.24
CA GLU A 108 11.51 2.31 -9.80
C GLU A 108 11.81 1.94 -8.33
N PHE A 109 10.82 2.09 -7.45
CA PHE A 109 10.93 1.69 -6.05
C PHE A 109 11.32 0.22 -5.88
N LEU A 110 10.71 -0.69 -6.66
CA LEU A 110 11.02 -2.12 -6.65
C LEU A 110 12.44 -2.42 -7.15
N LYS A 111 13.02 -1.59 -8.03
CA LYS A 111 14.41 -1.75 -8.49
C LYS A 111 15.43 -1.28 -7.44
N THR A 112 15.10 -0.24 -6.68
CA THR A 112 16.02 0.38 -5.71
C THR A 112 16.13 -0.36 -4.38
N ASN A 113 15.15 -1.21 -4.03
CA ASN A 113 15.19 -2.04 -2.83
C ASN A 113 15.43 -3.51 -3.18
N PRO A 114 16.69 -3.97 -3.32
CA PRO A 114 16.93 -5.40 -3.23
C PRO A 114 16.52 -5.86 -1.82
N PRO A 115 15.70 -6.93 -1.69
CA PRO A 115 15.42 -7.48 -0.37
C PRO A 115 16.74 -7.97 0.22
N GLU A 116 17.10 -7.47 1.40
CA GLU A 116 18.07 -8.13 2.27
C GLU A 116 17.52 -9.56 2.48
N GLU A 117 18.24 -10.52 1.93
CA GLU A 117 17.86 -11.93 1.87
C GLU A 117 17.70 -12.48 3.29
N THR A 118 16.49 -12.40 3.85
CA THR A 118 16.18 -13.11 5.10
C THR A 118 16.00 -14.57 4.73
N GLN A 119 17.11 -15.31 4.75
CA GLN A 119 17.14 -16.74 4.58
C GLN A 119 16.15 -17.40 5.57
N PRO A 120 15.36 -18.40 5.14
CA PRO A 120 14.57 -19.18 6.08
C PRO A 120 15.53 -19.94 6.99
N ALA A 121 15.47 -19.68 8.29
CA ALA A 121 16.18 -20.45 9.31
C ALA A 121 15.59 -21.87 9.41
N ASN A 122 15.81 -22.71 8.40
CA ASN A 122 15.73 -24.16 8.56
C ASN A 122 16.97 -24.60 9.32
N ARG A 123 16.90 -24.49 10.65
CA ARG A 123 17.79 -25.23 11.55
C ARG A 123 17.46 -26.71 11.37
N VAL A 124 18.19 -27.37 10.46
CA VAL A 124 18.34 -28.82 10.48
C VAL A 124 19.01 -29.13 11.82
N VAL A 125 18.23 -29.62 12.77
CA VAL A 125 18.77 -30.20 14.01
C VAL A 125 19.43 -31.51 13.60
N PRO A 126 20.75 -31.69 13.75
CA PRO A 126 21.34 -32.99 13.57
C PRO A 126 20.90 -33.88 14.73
N GLU A 127 20.22 -34.97 14.38
CA GLU A 127 19.97 -36.15 15.20
C GLU A 127 21.28 -36.61 15.87
N THR A 128 21.44 -36.35 17.17
CA THR A 128 22.43 -37.08 17.97
C THR A 128 21.80 -38.36 18.50
N LYS A 129 22.08 -39.45 17.79
CA LYS A 129 21.90 -40.84 18.21
C LYS A 129 22.47 -41.10 19.61
N ASP A 130 21.61 -41.70 20.43
CA ASP A 130 21.88 -42.79 21.38
C ASP A 130 23.34 -43.20 21.62
N ARG A 131 23.78 -43.12 22.89
CA ARG A 131 24.78 -44.07 23.41
C ARG A 131 24.62 -44.34 24.90
N LYS A 132 23.87 -45.40 25.20
CA LYS A 132 24.04 -46.30 26.36
C LYS A 132 25.50 -46.46 26.84
N LYS A 133 25.71 -46.35 28.17
CA LYS A 133 26.42 -47.28 29.07
C LYS A 133 26.55 -46.60 30.45
N SER A 134 25.91 -47.07 31.52
CA SER A 134 26.26 -48.25 32.33
C SER A 134 27.71 -48.20 32.87
N ARG A 135 27.90 -47.66 34.07
CA ARG A 135 28.31 -48.40 35.28
C ARG A 135 28.30 -47.49 36.50
#